data_AF-A0A524QS25-F1
#
_entry.id   AF-A0A524QS25-F1
#
_cell.length_a   1.000
_cell.length_b   1.000
_cell.length_c   1.000
_cell.angle_alpha   90.00
_cell.angle_beta   90.00
_cell.angle_gamma   90.00
#
_symmetry.space_group_name_H-M   'P 1'
#
loop_
_entity.id
_entity.type
_entity.pdbx_description
1 polymer ?
#
loop_
_entity_poly.entity_id
_entity_poly.type
_entity_poly.pdbx_seq_one_letter_code
_entity_poly.pdbx_strand_id
1 'polypeptide(L)'
;MRNVLGWLNRLEELTLTVSLITLAVIAFVQVCTRYLMGISVDWFEEGGRYMGVCITFLGASIGVRRGAHFSMDLLVNALPALQARILRFLVDVFSGTCFGMVAWYGFQLVMRNHRFGVTSAAIGAPMWLVYLPIPVFSVLIALRFFSSAAGRLRKEPAEGGT
;
A
#
# COMPACT_ATOMS: atom_id res chain seq x y z
N MET A 1 -11.17 2.77 -21.31
CA MET A 1 -10.38 2.89 -20.06
C MET A 1 -11.02 2.26 -18.82
N ARG A 2 -12.37 2.23 -18.66
CA ARG A 2 -13.04 1.63 -17.48
C ARG A 2 -12.79 0.12 -17.27
N ASN A 3 -12.64 -0.65 -18.35
CA ASN A 3 -12.50 -2.11 -18.28
C ASN A 3 -11.10 -2.55 -17.80
N VAL A 4 -10.05 -1.82 -18.19
CA VAL A 4 -8.65 -2.11 -17.81
C VAL A 4 -8.43 -1.85 -16.32
N LEU A 5 -8.97 -0.74 -15.80
CA LEU A 5 -8.93 -0.41 -14.37
C LEU A 5 -9.70 -1.45 -13.53
N GLY A 6 -10.84 -1.92 -14.02
CA GLY A 6 -11.62 -2.96 -13.35
C GLY A 6 -10.91 -4.31 -13.28
N TRP A 7 -10.21 -4.70 -14.35
CA TRP A 7 -9.43 -5.94 -14.38
C TRP A 7 -8.21 -5.86 -13.43
N LEU A 8 -7.48 -4.74 -13.47
CA LEU A 8 -6.35 -4.50 -12.57
C LEU A 8 -6.78 -4.53 -11.09
N ASN A 9 -7.94 -3.96 -10.78
CA ASN A 9 -8.48 -3.96 -9.42
C ASN A 9 -8.82 -5.37 -8.91
N ARG A 10 -9.36 -6.25 -9.78
CA ARG A 10 -9.63 -7.64 -9.40
C ARG A 10 -8.35 -8.42 -9.18
N LEU A 11 -7.32 -8.19 -10.01
CA LEU A 11 -6.01 -8.80 -9.82
C LEU A 11 -5.37 -8.33 -8.51
N GLU A 12 -5.44 -7.05 -8.17
CA GLU A 12 -4.97 -6.55 -6.87
C GLU A 12 -5.67 -7.26 -5.71
N GLU A 13 -7.00 -7.34 -5.74
CA GLU A 13 -7.76 -8.01 -4.66
C GLU A 13 -7.43 -9.51 -4.56
N LEU A 14 -7.37 -10.21 -5.70
CA LEU A 14 -7.04 -11.63 -5.72
C LEU A 14 -5.61 -11.89 -5.25
N THR A 15 -4.65 -11.07 -5.69
CA THR A 15 -3.25 -11.15 -5.24
C THR A 15 -3.16 -10.93 -3.73
N LEU A 16 -3.84 -9.92 -3.19
CA LEU A 16 -3.87 -9.66 -1.75
C LEU A 16 -4.42 -10.86 -0.96
N THR A 17 -5.57 -11.39 -1.39
CA THR A 17 -6.23 -12.51 -0.69
C THR A 17 -5.36 -13.76 -0.72
N VAL A 18 -4.79 -14.11 -1.87
CA VAL A 18 -3.89 -15.25 -1.98
C VAL A 18 -2.67 -15.06 -1.10
N SER A 19 -1.99 -13.90 -1.17
CA SER A 19 -0.83 -13.63 -0.33
C SER A 19 -1.14 -13.67 1.17
N LEU A 20 -2.29 -13.16 1.61
CA LEU A 20 -2.72 -13.24 3.01
C LEU A 20 -2.92 -14.67 3.48
N ILE A 21 -3.59 -15.50 2.67
CA ILE A 21 -3.79 -16.92 2.99
C ILE A 21 -2.45 -17.64 3.05
N THR A 22 -1.56 -17.41 2.08
CA THR A 22 -0.22 -18.01 2.09
C THR A 22 0.57 -17.59 3.33
N LEU A 23 0.49 -16.31 3.75
CA LEU A 23 1.19 -15.83 4.94
C LEU A 23 0.64 -16.52 6.20
N ALA A 24 -0.68 -16.67 6.30
CA ALA A 24 -1.31 -17.37 7.41
C ALA A 24 -0.89 -18.84 7.50
N VAL A 25 -0.81 -19.54 6.35
CA VAL A 25 -0.33 -20.93 6.29
C VAL A 25 1.14 -21.02 6.70
N ILE A 26 1.99 -20.13 6.21
CA ILE A 26 3.42 -20.08 6.59
C ILE A 26 3.57 -19.86 8.10
N ALA A 27 2.84 -18.89 8.67
CA ALA A 27 2.87 -18.60 10.09
C ALA A 27 2.38 -19.80 10.93
N PHE A 28 1.33 -20.48 10.48
CA PHE A 28 0.83 -21.69 11.13
C PHE A 28 1.86 -22.81 11.12
N VAL A 29 2.48 -23.08 9.97
CA VAL A 29 3.56 -24.07 9.84
C VAL A 29 4.75 -23.70 10.72
N GLN A 30 5.15 -22.42 10.76
CA GLN A 30 6.24 -21.95 11.61
C GLN A 30 5.96 -22.20 13.10
N VAL A 31 4.74 -21.91 13.56
CA VAL A 31 4.31 -22.20 14.94
C VAL A 31 4.32 -23.71 15.19
N CYS A 32 3.75 -24.52 14.30
CA CYS A 32 3.76 -25.98 14.41
C CYS A 32 5.18 -26.53 14.51
N THR A 33 6.09 -26.17 13.61
CA THR A 33 7.48 -26.66 13.62
C THR A 33 8.22 -26.22 14.90
N ARG A 34 7.99 -24.99 15.35
CA ARG A 34 8.62 -24.46 16.56
C ARG A 34 8.18 -25.19 17.83
N TYR A 35 6.88 -25.49 17.97
CA TYR A 35 6.35 -26.11 19.18
C TYR A 35 6.34 -27.64 19.15
N LEU A 36 6.18 -28.28 17.98
CA LEU A 36 6.15 -29.74 17.85
C LEU A 36 7.54 -30.34 17.64
N MET A 37 8.38 -29.69 16.82
CA MET A 37 9.71 -30.22 16.45
C MET A 37 10.85 -29.52 17.20
N GLY A 38 10.60 -28.37 17.84
CA GLY A 38 11.64 -27.59 18.52
C GLY A 38 12.66 -26.96 17.57
N ILE A 39 12.44 -27.01 16.26
CA ILE A 39 13.33 -26.46 15.24
C ILE A 39 12.78 -25.11 14.77
N SER A 40 13.59 -24.06 14.87
CA SER A 40 13.31 -22.76 14.26
C SER A 40 13.91 -22.73 12.86
N VAL A 41 13.05 -22.61 11.84
CA VAL A 41 13.48 -22.48 10.44
C VAL A 41 13.43 -21.00 10.06
N ASP A 42 14.61 -20.37 10.01
CA ASP A 42 14.79 -18.93 9.79
C ASP A 42 14.22 -18.46 8.43
N TRP A 43 14.18 -19.36 7.45
CA TRP A 43 13.62 -19.09 6.12
C TRP A 43 12.12 -18.71 6.16
N PHE A 44 11.32 -19.33 7.04
CA PHE A 44 9.90 -18.99 7.16
C PHE A 44 9.69 -17.61 7.79
N GLU A 45 10.54 -17.22 8.75
CA GLU A 45 10.44 -15.91 9.41
C GLU A 45 10.83 -14.79 8.45
N GLU A 46 11.92 -14.97 7.69
CA GLU A 46 12.39 -14.01 6.71
C GLU A 46 11.43 -13.90 5.51
N GLY A 47 10.97 -15.02 4.96
CA GLY A 47 9.98 -15.06 3.89
C GLY A 47 8.63 -14.46 4.28
N GLY A 48 8.14 -14.76 5.50
CA GLY A 48 6.92 -14.19 6.04
C GLY A 48 7.00 -12.67 6.18
N ARG A 49 8.15 -12.14 6.64
CA ARG A 49 8.39 -10.69 6.74
C ARG A 49 8.32 -10.01 5.36
N TYR A 50 8.91 -10.62 4.34
CA TYR A 50 8.90 -10.07 2.97
C TYR A 50 7.49 -10.07 2.37
N MET A 51 6.75 -11.16 2.55
CA MET A 51 5.37 -11.23 2.11
C MET A 51 4.47 -10.24 2.85
N GLY A 52 4.71 -10.03 4.15
CA GLY A 52 4.04 -9.02 4.96
C GLY A 52 4.23 -7.60 4.43
N VAL A 53 5.43 -7.25 3.97
CA VAL A 53 5.69 -5.95 3.32
C VAL A 53 4.83 -5.82 2.06
N CYS A 54 4.84 -6.82 1.17
CA CYS A 54 4.02 -6.81 -0.04
C CYS A 54 2.52 -6.64 0.30
N ILE A 55 2.00 -7.44 1.23
CA ILE A 55 0.61 -7.39 1.68
C ILE A 55 0.25 -6.02 2.26
N THR A 56 1.14 -5.41 3.04
CA THR A 56 0.90 -4.10 3.67
C THR A 56 0.69 -3.02 2.61
N PHE A 57 1.58 -2.94 1.61
CA PHE A 57 1.47 -1.94 0.55
C PHE A 57 0.30 -2.21 -0.40
N LEU A 58 0.05 -3.48 -0.73
CA LEU A 58 -1.03 -3.88 -1.61
C LEU A 58 -2.40 -3.66 -0.94
N GLY A 59 -2.49 -3.96 0.36
CA GLY A 59 -3.63 -3.67 1.22
C GLY A 59 -3.86 -2.16 1.40
N ALA A 60 -2.80 -1.37 1.56
CA ALA A 60 -2.90 0.09 1.62
C ALA A 60 -3.47 0.68 0.32
N SER A 61 -3.02 0.21 -0.85
CA SER A 61 -3.56 0.63 -2.16
C SER A 61 -5.05 0.36 -2.30
N ILE A 62 -5.52 -0.82 -1.86
CA ILE A 62 -6.94 -1.19 -1.86
C ILE A 62 -7.72 -0.39 -0.81
N GLY A 63 -7.14 -0.15 0.37
CA GLY A 63 -7.73 0.65 1.45
C GLY A 63 -7.99 2.09 1.03
N VAL A 64 -7.01 2.73 0.36
CA VAL A 64 -7.18 4.07 -0.22
C VAL A 64 -8.31 4.08 -1.25
N ARG A 65 -8.41 3.05 -2.11
CA ARG A 65 -9.50 2.93 -3.09
C ARG A 65 -10.88 2.80 -2.43
N ARG A 66 -10.98 2.04 -1.34
CA ARG A 66 -12.23 1.85 -0.60
C ARG A 66 -12.59 3.04 0.29
N GLY A 67 -11.80 4.11 0.29
CA GLY A 67 -12.06 5.30 1.10
C GLY A 67 -11.90 5.02 2.59
N ALA A 68 -10.94 4.16 2.97
CA ALA A 68 -10.72 3.78 4.37
C ALA A 68 -10.21 4.92 5.29
N HIS A 69 -10.16 6.17 4.81
CA HIS A 69 -10.04 7.37 5.64
C HIS A 69 -11.34 7.63 6.44
N PHE A 70 -11.93 6.58 7.00
CA PHE A 70 -13.20 6.58 7.74
C PHE A 70 -13.21 7.61 8.87
N SER A 71 -12.07 7.79 9.56
CA SER A 71 -11.93 8.78 10.63
C SER A 71 -12.00 10.23 10.13
N MET A 72 -11.54 10.50 8.91
CA MET A 72 -11.69 11.83 8.30
C MET A 72 -13.10 12.04 7.77
N ASP A 73 -13.78 11.00 7.29
CA ASP A 73 -15.16 11.12 6.81
C ASP A 73 -16.13 11.58 7.91
N LEU A 74 -15.96 11.15 9.17
CA LEU A 74 -16.78 11.64 10.28
C LEU A 74 -16.61 13.15 10.53
N LEU A 75 -15.37 13.63 10.54
CA LEU A 75 -15.06 15.05 10.72
C LEU A 75 -15.52 15.89 9.52
N VAL A 76 -15.38 15.36 8.31
CA VAL A 76 -15.77 16.02 7.08
C VAL A 76 -17.29 16.07 6.92
N ASN A 77 -18.02 15.04 7.34
CA ASN A 77 -19.48 15.01 7.26
C ASN A 77 -20.15 15.94 8.30
N ALA A 78 -19.43 16.38 9.33
CA ALA A 78 -19.89 17.39 10.29
C ALA A 78 -19.73 18.83 9.79
N LEU A 79 -19.04 19.04 8.66
CA LEU A 79 -18.73 20.38 8.11
C LEU A 79 -19.65 20.76 6.94
N PRO A 80 -19.89 22.06 6.71
CA PRO A 80 -20.57 22.56 5.52
C PRO A 80 -19.88 22.09 4.23
N ALA A 81 -20.67 21.88 3.16
CA ALA A 81 -20.22 21.24 1.91
C ALA A 81 -18.94 21.84 1.29
N LEU A 82 -18.75 23.17 1.40
CA LEU A 82 -17.57 23.85 0.88
C LEU A 82 -16.31 23.56 1.71
N GLN A 83 -16.41 23.64 3.04
CA GLN A 83 -15.30 23.38 3.96
C GLN A 83 -14.89 21.89 3.93
N ALA A 84 -15.88 21.00 3.89
CA ALA A 84 -15.70 19.57 3.71
C ALA A 84 -14.90 19.21 2.44
N ARG A 85 -15.17 19.94 1.34
CA ARG A 85 -14.49 19.74 0.06
C ARG A 85 -13.04 20.23 0.08
N ILE A 86 -12.79 21.39 0.66
CA ILE A 86 -11.42 21.93 0.81
C ILE A 86 -10.59 21.01 1.69
N LEU A 87 -11.14 20.55 2.82
CA LEU A 87 -10.44 19.66 3.74
C LEU A 87 -10.09 18.32 3.07
N ARG A 88 -11.04 17.72 2.34
CA ARG A 88 -10.76 16.49 1.56
C ARG A 88 -9.71 16.70 0.47
N PHE A 89 -9.69 17.86 -0.19
CA PHE A 89 -8.66 18.19 -1.18
C PHE A 89 -7.28 18.32 -0.53
N LEU A 90 -7.18 19.02 0.60
CA LEU A 90 -5.92 19.15 1.34
C LEU A 90 -5.40 17.80 1.83
N VAL A 91 -6.28 16.93 2.35
CA VAL A 91 -5.91 15.59 2.79
C VAL A 91 -5.40 14.74 1.61
N ASP A 92 -6.06 14.78 0.45
CA ASP A 92 -5.63 14.03 -0.73
C ASP A 92 -4.26 14.53 -1.23
N VAL A 93 -4.03 15.85 -1.29
CA VAL A 93 -2.75 16.43 -1.71
C VAL A 93 -1.64 16.12 -0.71
N PHE A 94 -1.91 16.26 0.59
CA PHE A 94 -0.94 15.95 1.64
C PHE A 94 -0.56 14.46 1.62
N SER A 95 -1.56 13.58 1.56
CA SER A 95 -1.34 12.14 1.50
C SER A 95 -0.58 11.74 0.24
N GLY A 96 -0.95 12.29 -0.93
CA GLY A 96 -0.23 12.06 -2.19
C GLY A 96 1.23 12.53 -2.12
N THR A 97 1.50 13.65 -1.47
CA THR A 97 2.86 14.17 -1.27
C THR A 97 3.68 13.27 -0.33
N CYS A 98 3.09 12.84 0.80
CA CYS A 98 3.75 11.90 1.71
C CYS A 98 4.09 10.58 1.01
N PHE A 99 3.16 9.98 0.26
CA PHE A 99 3.44 8.76 -0.50
C PHE A 99 4.45 8.99 -1.62
N GLY A 100 4.49 10.18 -2.22
CA GLY A 100 5.53 10.60 -3.15
C GLY A 100 6.93 10.62 -2.50
N MET A 101 7.06 11.14 -1.28
CA MET A 101 8.31 11.08 -0.52
C MET A 101 8.71 9.63 -0.20
N VAL A 102 7.76 8.80 0.22
CA VAL A 102 8.01 7.37 0.49
C VAL A 102 8.50 6.66 -0.78
N ALA A 103 7.92 6.97 -1.95
CA ALA A 103 8.40 6.45 -3.22
C ALA A 103 9.84 6.87 -3.53
N TRP A 104 10.18 8.14 -3.30
CA TRP A 104 11.53 8.66 -3.52
C TRP A 104 12.56 7.99 -2.62
N TYR A 105 12.31 7.95 -1.31
CA TYR A 105 13.20 7.27 -0.36
C TYR A 105 13.25 5.75 -0.59
N GLY A 106 12.12 5.14 -0.99
CA GLY A 106 12.06 3.74 -1.37
C GLY A 106 12.94 3.43 -2.58
N PHE A 107 12.94 4.29 -3.59
CA PHE A 107 13.80 4.13 -4.78
C PHE A 107 15.29 4.30 -4.44
N GLN A 108 15.63 5.31 -3.64
CA GLN A 108 16.99 5.47 -3.09
C GLN A 108 17.45 4.25 -2.31
N LEU A 109 16.56 3.66 -1.49
CA LEU A 109 16.85 2.47 -0.70
C LEU A 109 17.11 1.25 -1.59
N VAL A 110 16.32 1.06 -2.66
CA VAL A 110 16.52 -0.02 -3.64
C VAL A 110 17.85 0.15 -4.39
N MET A 111 18.15 1.36 -4.88
CA MET A 111 19.43 1.65 -5.55
C MET A 111 20.62 1.44 -4.62
N ARG A 112 20.49 1.83 -3.34
CA ARG A 112 21.51 1.62 -2.33
C ARG A 112 21.72 0.13 -2.08
N ASN A 113 20.67 -0.65 -1.85
CA ASN A 113 20.77 -2.09 -1.67
C ASN A 113 21.36 -2.82 -2.89
N HIS A 114 21.02 -2.38 -4.10
CA HIS A 114 21.61 -2.92 -5.32
C HIS A 114 23.12 -2.64 -5.41
N ARG A 115 23.57 -1.44 -5.03
CA ARG A 115 25.00 -1.08 -5.02
C ARG A 115 25.81 -1.80 -3.95
N PHE A 116 25.24 -2.02 -2.77
CA PHE A 116 25.95 -2.68 -1.67
C PHE A 116 25.88 -4.21 -1.72
N GLY A 117 25.13 -4.80 -2.66
CA GLY A 117 25.04 -6.25 -2.82
C GLY A 117 24.49 -6.96 -1.58
N VAL A 118 23.62 -6.29 -0.81
CA VAL A 118 23.12 -6.81 0.47
C VAL A 118 22.21 -8.01 0.20
N THR A 119 22.65 -9.19 0.62
CA THR A 119 21.90 -10.44 0.54
C THR A 119 21.20 -10.72 1.87
N SER A 120 20.07 -11.42 1.81
CA SER A 120 19.38 -11.91 3.00
C SER A 120 20.24 -12.91 3.77
N ALA A 121 20.11 -12.93 5.10
CA ALA A 121 20.97 -13.73 5.97
C ALA A 121 20.64 -15.23 5.90
N ALA A 122 19.38 -15.60 5.65
CA ALA A 122 18.96 -17.01 5.63
C ALA A 122 18.78 -17.58 4.20
N ILE A 123 18.35 -16.77 3.23
CA ILE A 123 17.98 -17.23 1.88
C ILE A 123 19.06 -16.88 0.84
N GLY A 124 19.96 -15.94 1.15
CA GLY A 124 20.91 -15.39 0.18
C GLY A 124 20.22 -14.59 -0.95
N ALA A 125 18.92 -14.31 -0.80
CA ALA A 125 18.15 -13.61 -1.81
C ALA A 125 18.57 -12.12 -1.84
N PRO A 126 18.63 -11.52 -3.03
CA PRO A 126 19.07 -10.14 -3.14
C PRO A 126 17.97 -9.19 -2.63
N MET A 127 18.28 -8.40 -1.59
CA MET A 127 17.31 -7.58 -0.87
C MET A 127 16.61 -6.55 -1.76
N TRP A 128 17.25 -6.10 -2.85
CA TRP A 128 16.63 -5.13 -3.78
C TRP A 128 15.26 -5.60 -4.31
N LEU A 129 15.06 -6.91 -4.46
CA LEU A 129 13.81 -7.50 -4.96
C LEU A 129 12.68 -7.43 -3.92
N VAL A 130 13.02 -7.53 -2.63
CA VAL A 130 12.10 -7.42 -1.49
C VAL A 130 11.64 -5.98 -1.27
N TYR A 131 12.54 -5.02 -1.49
CA TYR A 131 12.23 -3.60 -1.31
C TYR A 131 11.59 -2.95 -2.53
N LEU A 132 11.64 -3.59 -3.71
CA LEU A 132 11.04 -3.09 -4.97
C LEU A 132 9.53 -2.80 -4.90
N PRO A 133 8.70 -3.63 -4.24
CA PRO A 133 7.27 -3.36 -4.05
C PRO A 133 7.01 -2.01 -3.37
N ILE A 134 7.87 -1.57 -2.46
CA ILE A 134 7.68 -0.34 -1.68
C ILE A 134 7.58 0.90 -2.58
N PRO A 135 8.57 1.26 -3.42
CA PRO A 135 8.46 2.39 -4.32
C PRO A 135 7.38 2.18 -5.38
N VAL A 136 7.20 0.96 -5.90
CA VAL A 136 6.19 0.69 -6.95
C VAL A 136 4.77 0.98 -6.46
N PHE A 137 4.38 0.39 -5.33
CA PHE A 137 3.05 0.61 -4.77
C PHE A 137 2.87 2.02 -4.21
N SER A 138 3.94 2.63 -3.67
CA SER A 138 3.88 4.01 -3.17
C SER A 138 3.65 5.01 -4.31
N VAL A 139 4.26 4.80 -5.49
CA VAL A 139 3.97 5.60 -6.70
C VAL A 139 2.52 5.41 -7.14
N LEU A 140 2.02 4.18 -7.18
CA LEU A 140 0.62 3.90 -7.55
C LEU A 140 -0.37 4.60 -6.59
N ILE A 141 -0.10 4.57 -5.28
CA ILE A 141 -0.92 5.23 -4.26
C ILE A 141 -0.85 6.75 -4.43
N ALA A 142 0.34 7.32 -4.63
CA ALA A 142 0.50 8.75 -4.87
C ALA A 142 -0.28 9.21 -6.12
N LEU A 143 -0.17 8.47 -7.23
CA LEU A 143 -0.94 8.75 -8.46
C LEU A 143 -2.45 8.68 -8.22
N ARG A 144 -2.93 7.73 -7.42
CA ARG A 144 -4.35 7.64 -7.04
C ARG A 144 -4.80 8.87 -6.24
N PHE A 145 -4.03 9.30 -5.25
CA PHE A 145 -4.33 10.52 -4.48
C PHE A 145 -4.35 11.78 -5.36
N PHE A 146 -3.37 11.95 -6.24
CA PHE A 146 -3.36 13.07 -7.19
C PHE A 146 -4.54 13.01 -8.16
N SER A 147 -4.92 11.83 -8.65
CA SER A 147 -6.09 11.66 -9.52
C SER A 147 -7.41 11.96 -8.81
N SER A 148 -7.51 11.61 -7.52
CA SER A 148 -8.65 11.96 -6.66
C SER A 148 -8.74 13.47 -6.46
N ALA A 149 -7.61 14.12 -6.14
CA ALA A 149 -7.52 15.58 -6.01
C ALA A 149 -7.92 16.30 -7.31
N ALA A 150 -7.42 15.85 -8.47
CA ALA A 150 -7.76 16.40 -9.78
C ALA A 150 -9.24 16.21 -10.15
N GLY A 151 -9.82 15.04 -9.82
CA GLY A 151 -11.25 14.78 -10.00
C GLY A 151 -12.14 15.67 -9.15
N ARG A 152 -11.68 16.07 -7.97
CA ARG A 152 -12.37 17.04 -7.09
C ARG A 152 -12.27 18.47 -7.62
N LEU A 153 -11.23 18.85 -8.35
CA LEU A 153 -11.15 20.16 -9.02
C LEU A 153 -12.06 20.22 -10.24
N ARG A 154 -12.13 19.13 -11.03
CA ARG A 154 -12.96 19.07 -12.25
C ARG A 154 -14.47 19.08 -12.00
N LYS A 155 -14.94 18.72 -10.79
CA LYS A 155 -16.32 19.00 -10.37
C LYS A 155 -16.46 20.48 -9.97
N GLU A 156 -16.23 21.43 -10.88
CA GLU A 156 -16.53 22.85 -10.64
C GLU A 156 -18.00 23.08 -10.22
N PRO A 157 -18.28 24.20 -9.52
CA PRO A 157 -19.14 24.26 -8.34
C PRO A 157 -20.55 23.77 -8.61
N ALA A 158 -21.10 22.99 -7.67
CA ALA A 158 -22.55 23.00 -7.53
C ALA A 158 -22.94 24.46 -7.31
N GLU A 159 -23.69 24.98 -8.29
CA GLU A 159 -24.23 26.32 -8.33
C GLU A 159 -24.79 26.71 -6.95
N GLY A 160 -24.55 27.97 -6.57
CA GLY A 160 -25.21 28.55 -5.42
C GLY A 160 -26.73 28.50 -5.59
N GLY A 161 -27.43 28.35 -4.47
CA GLY A 161 -28.88 28.44 -4.50
C GLY A 161 -29.51 28.01 -3.18
N THR A 162 -29.57 28.97 -2.26
CA THR A 162 -30.55 29.14 -1.15
C THR A 162 -30.63 28.07 -0.07
#